data_AF-D5XA79-F1
#
_entry.id   AF-D5XA79-F1
#
_cell.length_a   1.000
_cell.length_b   1.000
_cell.length_c   1.000
_cell.angle_alpha   90.00
_cell.angle_beta   90.00
_cell.angle_gamma   90.00
#
_symmetry.space_group_name_H-M   'P 1'
#
loop_
_entity.id
_entity.type
_entity.pdbx_description
1 polymer ?
#
loop_
_entity_poly.entity_id
_entity_poly.type
_entity_poly.pdbx_seq_one_letter_code
_entity_poly.pdbx_strand_id
1 'polypeptide(L)' 'MIDRDLIDRINYLAWKKKQEGLTAEEAEEQKKLRDIYLRNIRQQVKASLDALKQAQQGQHKNKEHGHGCNCHHCKN' A
#
# COMPACT_ATOMS: atom_id res chain seq x y z
N MET A 1 -6.28 6.23 7.28
CA MET A 1 -5.90 5.12 8.21
C MET A 1 -7.04 4.13 8.21
N ILE A 2 -6.77 2.82 8.19
CA ILE A 2 -7.85 1.82 8.25
C ILE A 2 -8.44 1.86 9.65
N ASP A 3 -9.76 1.98 9.72
CA ASP A 3 -10.48 2.01 10.99
C ASP A 3 -10.43 0.64 11.67
N ARG A 4 -10.16 0.64 12.98
CA ARG A 4 -10.12 -0.59 13.78
C ARG A 4 -11.51 -1.21 13.90
N ASP A 5 -12.52 -0.36 14.05
CA ASP A 5 -13.92 -0.80 14.18
C ASP A 5 -14.38 -1.56 12.93
N LEU A 6 -13.89 -1.15 11.75
CA LEU A 6 -14.17 -1.84 10.49
C LEU A 6 -13.55 -3.25 10.46
N ILE A 7 -12.31 -3.39 10.93
CA ILE A 7 -11.62 -4.69 10.99
C ILE A 7 -12.33 -5.61 11.98
N ASP A 8 -12.65 -5.09 13.16
CA ASP A 8 -13.33 -5.85 14.22
C ASP A 8 -14.70 -6.32 13.78
N ARG A 9 -15.46 -5.47 13.07
CA ARG A 9 -16.76 -5.85 12.49
C ARG A 9 -16.62 -6.93 11.42
N ILE A 10 -15.61 -6.85 10.53
CA ILE A 10 -15.35 -7.90 9.54
C ILE A 10 -15.02 -9.23 10.23
N ASN A 11 -14.21 -9.21 11.29
CA ASN A 11 -13.82 -10.40 12.05
C ASN A 11 -15.01 -11.01 12.77
N TYR A 12 -15.85 -10.19 13.41
CA TYR A 12 -17.09 -10.62 14.04
C TYR A 12 -18.01 -11.34 13.05
N LEU A 13 -18.27 -10.72 11.88
CA LEU A 13 -19.11 -11.33 10.85
C LEU A 13 -18.49 -12.61 10.27
N ALA A 14 -17.16 -12.67 10.15
CA ALA A 14 -16.46 -13.86 9.69
C ALA A 14 -16.55 -15.02 10.69
N TRP A 15 -16.42 -14.73 11.99
CA TRP A 15 -16.61 -15.71 13.05
C TRP A 15 -18.05 -16.23 13.07
N LYS A 16 -19.03 -15.32 13.03
CA LYS A 16 -20.46 -15.67 13.00
C LYS A 16 -20.80 -16.56 11.80
N LYS A 17 -20.31 -16.22 10.61
CA LYS A 17 -20.43 -17.04 9.40
C LYS A 17 -19.97 -18.48 9.60
N LYS A 18 -18.88 -18.68 10.33
CA LYS A 18 -18.26 -19.99 10.55
C LYS A 18 -19.03 -20.83 11.57
N GLN A 19 -19.57 -20.20 12.61
CA GLN A 19 -20.24 -20.91 13.71
C GLN A 19 -21.73 -21.13 13.46
N GLU A 20 -22.44 -20.07 13.06
CA GLU A 20 -23.90 -20.03 13.02
C GLU A 20 -24.45 -19.81 11.61
N GLY A 21 -23.61 -19.33 10.68
CA GLY A 21 -24.04 -18.83 9.38
C GLY A 21 -24.32 -17.32 9.42
N LEU A 22 -24.53 -16.72 8.26
CA LEU A 22 -24.88 -15.30 8.12
C LEU A 22 -26.30 -15.18 7.56
N THR A 23 -27.03 -14.17 8.02
CA THR A 23 -28.22 -13.72 7.30
C THR A 23 -27.83 -13.02 6.00
N ALA A 24 -28.79 -12.84 5.09
CA ALA A 24 -28.54 -12.14 3.82
C ALA A 24 -28.05 -10.70 4.05
N GLU A 25 -28.64 -10.00 5.03
CA GLU A 25 -28.29 -8.63 5.40
C GLU A 25 -26.86 -8.54 5.94
N GLU A 26 -26.46 -9.48 6.81
CA GLU A 26 -25.11 -9.53 7.37
C GLU A 26 -24.06 -9.92 6.32
N ALA A 27 -24.43 -10.76 5.36
CA ALA A 27 -23.57 -11.10 4.23
C ALA A 27 -23.33 -9.88 3.31
N GLU A 28 -24.37 -9.08 3.07
CA GLU A 28 -24.23 -7.81 2.35
C GLU A 28 -23.36 -6.81 3.13
N GLU A 29 -23.57 -6.69 4.44
CA GLU A 29 -22.75 -5.85 5.31
C GLU A 29 -21.27 -6.27 5.23
N GLN A 30 -21.00 -7.56 5.39
CA GLN A 30 -19.65 -8.11 5.32
C GLN A 30 -18.99 -7.82 3.96
N LYS A 31 -19.76 -7.92 2.86
CA LYS A 31 -19.28 -7.61 1.51
C LYS A 31 -18.93 -6.13 1.37
N LYS A 32 -19.79 -5.22 1.85
CA LYS A 32 -19.56 -3.77 1.83
C LYS A 32 -18.31 -3.39 2.62
N LEU A 33 -18.18 -3.92 3.84
CA LEU A 33 -17.01 -3.66 4.69
C LEU A 33 -15.71 -4.18 4.08
N ARG A 34 -15.74 -5.38 3.48
CA ARG A 34 -14.58 -5.93 2.76
C ARG A 34 -14.17 -5.09 1.56
N ASP A 35 -15.12 -4.55 0.80
CA ASP A 35 -14.78 -3.70 -0.34
C ASP A 35 -14.08 -2.40 0.10
N ILE A 36 -14.58 -1.77 1.18
CA ILE A 36 -13.95 -0.58 1.78
C ILE A 36 -12.52 -0.91 2.24
N TYR A 37 -12.34 -2.03 2.93
CA TYR A 37 -11.02 -2.50 3.36
C TYR A 37 -10.07 -2.69 2.17
N LEU A 38 -10.50 -3.41 1.13
CA LEU A 38 -9.68 -3.70 -0.04
C LEU A 38 -9.30 -2.43 -0.82
N ARG A 39 -10.21 -1.45 -0.94
CA ARG A 39 -9.90 -0.16 -1.59
C ARG A 39 -8.77 0.56 -0.84
N ASN A 40 -8.87 0.65 0.49
CA ASN A 40 -7.85 1.29 1.31
C ASN A 40 -6.50 0.55 1.23
N ILE A 41 -6.51 -0.78 1.26
CA ILE A 41 -5.29 -1.59 1.13
C ILE A 41 -4.65 -1.41 -0.24
N ARG A 42 -5.43 -1.46 -1.34
CA ARG A 42 -4.90 -1.25 -2.70
C ARG A 42 -4.21 0.10 -2.84
N GLN A 43 -4.80 1.16 -2.27
CA GLN A 43 -4.19 2.49 -2.29
C GLN A 43 -2.87 2.53 -1.51
N GLN A 44 -2.83 1.94 -0.31
CA GLN A 44 -1.61 1.87 0.50
C GLN A 44 -0.51 1.06 -0.19
N VAL A 45 -0.84 -0.10 -0.75
CA VAL A 45 0.12 -0.94 -1.47
C VAL A 45 0.67 -0.20 -2.69
N LYS A 46 -0.19 0.48 -3.46
CA LYS A 46 0.26 1.30 -4.60
C LYS A 46 1.23 2.38 -4.16
N ALA A 47 0.90 3.13 -3.10
CA ALA A 47 1.78 4.17 -2.56
C ALA A 47 3.14 3.61 -2.11
N SER A 48 3.15 2.46 -1.43
CA SER A 48 4.39 1.79 -1.01
C SER A 48 5.24 1.35 -2.21
N LEU A 49 4.63 0.82 -3.27
CA LEU A 49 5.34 0.42 -4.49
C LEU A 49 5.90 1.63 -5.25
N ASP A 50 5.15 2.72 -5.33
CA ASP A 50 5.60 3.95 -5.99
C ASP A 50 6.77 4.58 -5.22
N ALA A 51 6.75 4.55 -3.88
CA ALA A 51 7.87 4.99 -3.05
C ALA A 51 9.13 4.12 -3.24
N LEU A 52 8.96 2.79 -3.32
CA LEU A 52 10.07 1.86 -3.60
C LEU A 52 10.69 2.10 -4.99
N LYS A 53 9.86 2.33 -6.01
CA LYS A 53 10.34 2.68 -7.35
C LYS A 53 11.14 3.97 -7.35
N GLN A 54 10.68 5.01 -6.64
CA GLN A 54 11.42 6.27 -6.52
C GLN A 54 12.75 6.08 -5.80
N ALA A 55 12.79 5.27 -4.73
CA ALA A 55 14.03 4.95 -4.03
C ALA A 55 15.05 4.21 -4.92
N GLN A 56 14.57 3.33 -5.81
CA GLN A 56 15.43 2.60 -6.76
C GLN A 56 15.85 3.45 -7.97
N GLN A 57 15.02 4.37 -8.43
CA GLN A 57 15.30 5.26 -9.58
C GLN A 57 16.22 6.45 -9.21
N GLY A 58 16.62 6.58 -7.95
CA GLY A 58 17.46 7.67 -7.44
C GLY A 58 18.96 7.57 -7.72
N GLN A 59 19.45 6.66 -8.58
CA GLN A 59 20.90 6.44 -8.80
C GLN A 59 21.44 6.84 -10.18
N HIS A 60 20.69 7.59 -10.97
CA HIS A 60 21.25 8.34 -12.10
C HIS A 60 20.87 9.82 -11.99
N LYS A 61 21.32 10.47 -10.91
CA LYS A 61 21.53 11.91 -11.00
C LYS A 61 22.69 12.09 -11.97
N ASN A 62 22.41 12.59 -13.17
CA ASN A 62 23.41 13.21 -14.02
C ASN A 62 24.02 14.34 -13.19
N LYS A 63 25.10 14.04 -12.45
CA LYS A 63 25.82 15.05 -11.69
C LYS A 63 26.55 15.84 -12.76
N GLU A 64 25.96 16.93 -13.21
CA GLU A 64 26.71 17.94 -13.95
C GLU A 64 27.87 18.36 -13.04
N HIS A 65 29.06 17.88 -13.40
CA HIS A 65 30.27 18.29 -12.74
C HIS A 65 30.52 19.74 -13.15
N GLY A 66 30.42 20.67 -12.20
CA GLY A 66 30.85 22.05 -12.43
C GLY A 66 32.30 22.05 -12.92
N HIS A 67 32.60 22.91 -13.91
CA HIS A 67 33.89 22.98 -14.59
C HIS A 67 34.98 23.42 -13.58
N GLY A 68 35.55 22.44 -12.86
CA GLY A 68 36.49 22.65 -11.76
C GLY A 68 36.74 21.44 -10.83
N CYS A 69 36.32 20.20 -11.17
CA CYS A 69 36.59 19.01 -10.35
C CYS A 69 38.05 18.54 -10.52
N ASN A 70 38.85 18.62 -9.46
CA ASN A 70 40.21 18.04 -9.41
C ASN A 70 40.15 16.56 -9.02
N CYS A 71 39.64 15.73 -9.94
CA CYS A 71 39.23 14.35 -9.68
C CYS A 71 40.00 13.43 -10.65
N HIS A 72 40.85 12.54 -10.13
CA HIS A 72 41.90 11.78 -10.85
C HIS A 72 41.38 10.62 -11.73
N HIS A 73 40.21 10.77 -12.37
CA HIS A 73 39.55 9.69 -13.13
C HIS A 73 38.92 10.15 -14.46
N CYS A 74 39.35 11.28 -15.03
CA CYS A 74 38.98 11.66 -16.40
C CYS A 74 40.25 11.75 -17.25
N LYS A 75 40.51 10.73 -18.07
CA LYS A 75 41.38 10.84 -19.24
C LYS A 75 40.50 11.19 -20.44
N ASN A 76 41.00 12.15 -21.22
CA ASN A 76 40.40 12.76 -22.41
C ASN A 76 39.67 11.80 -23.34
#